data_AF-A0A1A6C6D0-F1
#
_entry.id   AF-A0A1A6C6D0-F1
#
_cell.length_a   1.000
_cell.length_b   1.000
_cell.length_c   1.000
_cell.angle_alpha   90.00
_cell.angle_beta   90.00
_cell.angle_gamma   90.00
#
_symmetry.space_group_name_H-M   'P 1'
#
loop_
_entity.id
_entity.type
_entity.pdbx_description
1 polymer ?
#
loop_
_entity_poly.entity_id
_entity_poly.type
_entity_poly.pdbx_seq_one_letter_code
_entity_poly.pdbx_strand_id
1 'polypeptide(L)'
;MAFDPARVSASFDFDRDTLDGLRRDWLTLLDLSVFGAVKSSKIGAVDRLRRRLLEIGEGLRSLTNDRSWIPHPREQIKGAMGASVKLRDTLLGLERAAQPLDGGDDFPRFEHELLDFRRRLLQLIERHETLWAALLDEQYEEDTEEDD
;
A
#
# COMPACT_ATOMS: atom_id res chain seq x y z
N MET A 1 14.24 -23.01 -13.86
CA MET A 1 14.99 -22.11 -14.81
C MET A 1 14.77 -20.61 -14.47
N ALA A 2 15.30 -19.64 -15.24
CA ALA A 2 15.28 -18.19 -14.90
C ALA A 2 13.96 -17.49 -15.26
N PHE A 3 13.45 -16.61 -14.38
CA PHE A 3 12.30 -15.73 -14.66
C PHE A 3 12.38 -15.05 -16.04
N ASP A 4 11.24 -14.94 -16.73
CA ASP A 4 11.11 -14.03 -17.88
C ASP A 4 11.23 -12.57 -17.40
N PRO A 5 12.33 -11.86 -17.72
CA PRO A 5 12.54 -10.49 -17.25
C PRO A 5 11.47 -9.52 -17.76
N ALA A 6 10.87 -9.76 -18.93
CA ALA A 6 9.82 -8.90 -19.48
C ALA A 6 8.54 -9.00 -18.66
N ARG A 7 8.14 -10.22 -18.25
CA ARG A 7 6.98 -10.44 -17.38
C ARG A 7 7.19 -9.88 -15.98
N VAL A 8 8.39 -10.05 -15.42
CA VAL A 8 8.72 -9.45 -14.13
C VAL A 8 8.65 -7.93 -14.22
N SER A 9 9.26 -7.32 -15.24
CA SER A 9 9.17 -5.87 -15.46
C SER A 9 7.73 -5.39 -15.62
N ALA A 10 6.89 -6.11 -16.36
CA ALA A 10 5.48 -5.77 -16.55
C ALA A 10 4.66 -5.88 -15.25
N SER A 11 5.04 -6.78 -14.33
CA SER A 11 4.38 -6.89 -13.02
C SER A 11 4.56 -5.67 -12.11
N PHE A 12 5.55 -4.82 -12.43
CA PHE A 12 5.84 -3.55 -11.78
C PHE A 12 5.24 -2.34 -12.51
N ASP A 13 4.49 -2.55 -13.58
CA ASP A 13 3.77 -1.48 -14.28
C ASP A 13 2.52 -1.10 -13.51
N PHE A 14 2.68 -0.15 -12.59
CA PHE A 14 1.59 0.41 -11.81
C PHE A 14 0.80 1.41 -12.65
N ASP A 15 -0.53 1.27 -12.66
CA ASP A 15 -1.40 2.25 -13.33
C ASP A 15 -1.22 3.65 -12.72
N ARG A 16 -0.75 4.58 -13.56
CA ARG A 16 -0.41 5.94 -13.14
C ARG A 16 -1.63 6.68 -12.61
N ASP A 17 -2.79 6.49 -13.21
CA ASP A 17 -4.02 7.18 -12.78
C ASP A 17 -4.47 6.70 -11.40
N THR A 18 -4.34 5.39 -11.13
CA THR A 18 -4.56 4.81 -9.80
C THR A 18 -3.58 5.40 -8.77
N LEU A 19 -2.28 5.49 -9.10
CA LEU A 19 -1.28 6.05 -8.18
C LEU A 19 -1.50 7.54 -7.90
N ASP A 20 -1.79 8.33 -8.93
CA ASP A 20 -2.08 9.75 -8.80
C ASP A 20 -3.41 9.99 -8.05
N GLY A 21 -4.39 9.08 -8.20
CA GLY A 21 -5.59 9.02 -7.37
C GLY A 21 -5.27 8.79 -5.89
N LEU A 22 -4.57 7.71 -5.57
CA LEU A 22 -4.17 7.38 -4.19
C LEU A 22 -3.35 8.49 -3.53
N ARG A 23 -2.44 9.12 -4.28
CA ARG A 23 -1.67 10.26 -3.78
C ARG A 23 -2.57 11.44 -3.44
N ARG A 24 -3.56 11.76 -4.28
CA ARG A 24 -4.51 12.85 -4.00
C ARG A 24 -5.36 12.54 -2.77
N ASP A 25 -5.92 11.34 -2.70
CA ASP A 25 -6.74 10.89 -1.56
C ASP A 25 -5.93 10.95 -0.25
N TRP A 26 -4.67 10.49 -0.28
CA TRP A 26 -3.74 10.58 0.84
C TRP A 26 -3.46 12.03 1.28
N LEU A 27 -3.22 12.94 0.33
CA LEU A 27 -3.01 14.36 0.63
C LEU A 27 -4.27 15.01 1.23
N THR A 28 -5.46 14.64 0.74
CA THR A 28 -6.74 15.08 1.32
C THR A 28 -6.87 14.64 2.77
N LEU A 29 -6.52 13.39 3.08
CA LEU A 29 -6.54 12.88 4.46
C LEU A 29 -5.54 13.62 5.37
N LEU A 30 -4.35 13.94 4.86
CA LEU A 30 -3.37 14.75 5.59
C LEU A 30 -3.91 16.15 5.87
N ASP A 31 -4.45 16.83 4.85
CA ASP A 31 -5.05 18.16 4.96
C ASP A 31 -6.16 18.19 6.02
N LEU A 32 -7.12 17.26 5.93
CA LEU A 32 -8.19 17.12 6.91
C LEU A 32 -7.68 16.81 8.34
N SER A 33 -6.61 16.01 8.46
CA SER A 33 -6.05 15.68 9.77
C SER A 33 -5.26 16.83 10.42
N VAL A 34 -4.72 17.76 9.63
CA VAL A 34 -3.86 18.86 10.11
C VAL A 34 -4.63 20.16 10.23
N PHE A 35 -5.36 20.52 9.18
CA PHE A 35 -6.07 21.80 9.07
C PHE A 35 -7.59 21.65 9.26
N GLY A 36 -8.13 20.44 9.06
CA GLY A 36 -9.53 20.16 9.30
C GLY A 36 -9.89 20.08 10.79
N ALA A 37 -11.18 20.28 11.07
CA ALA A 37 -11.77 20.14 12.39
C ALA A 37 -12.06 18.66 12.69
N VAL A 38 -11.01 17.86 12.92
CA VAL A 38 -11.11 16.46 13.40
C VAL A 38 -10.66 16.39 14.86
N LYS A 39 -11.47 15.77 15.72
CA LYS A 39 -11.29 15.73 17.18
C LYS A 39 -11.31 14.31 17.73
N SER A 40 -10.75 14.18 18.93
CA SER A 40 -10.80 12.96 19.74
C SER A 40 -10.87 13.35 21.22
N SER A 41 -11.68 12.64 22.00
CA SER A 41 -11.61 12.67 23.47
C SER A 41 -10.32 12.08 24.06
N LYS A 42 -9.56 11.29 23.28
CA LYS A 42 -8.31 10.67 23.73
C LYS A 42 -7.10 11.54 23.38
N ILE A 43 -6.35 11.92 24.41
CA ILE A 43 -5.12 12.70 24.29
C ILE A 43 -4.15 12.02 23.31
N GLY A 44 -3.60 12.80 22.38
CA GLY A 44 -2.62 12.34 21.39
C GLY A 44 -3.14 11.38 20.33
N ALA A 45 -4.47 11.14 20.22
CA ALA A 45 -5.02 10.32 19.15
C ALA A 45 -4.79 10.94 17.77
N VAL A 46 -5.04 12.24 17.63
CA VAL A 46 -4.86 12.96 16.36
C VAL A 46 -3.38 12.99 15.94
N ASP A 47 -2.44 13.15 16.86
CA ASP A 47 -1.01 13.12 16.53
C ASP A 47 -0.54 11.73 16.08
N ARG A 48 -1.03 10.67 16.73
CA ARG A 48 -0.77 9.29 16.30
C ARG A 48 -1.35 9.01 14.91
N LEU A 49 -2.56 9.50 14.63
CA LEU A 49 -3.18 9.40 13.31
C LEU A 49 -2.32 10.06 12.23
N ARG A 50 -1.90 11.31 12.44
CA ARG A 50 -1.03 12.06 11.51
C ARG A 50 0.26 11.31 11.22
N ARG A 51 0.90 10.76 12.26
CA ARG A 51 2.10 9.93 12.09
C ARG A 51 1.82 8.71 11.20
N ARG A 52 0.71 8.01 11.42
CA ARG A 52 0.34 6.85 10.58
C ARG A 52 0.04 7.27 9.13
N LEU A 53 -0.59 8.42 8.91
CA LEU A 53 -0.80 8.95 7.56
C LEU A 53 0.53 9.23 6.84
N LEU A 54 1.54 9.76 7.52
CA LEU A 54 2.87 9.95 6.94
C LEU A 54 3.53 8.61 6.57
N GLU A 55 3.48 7.63 7.47
CA GLU A 55 4.01 6.28 7.23
C GLU A 55 3.34 5.59 6.03
N ILE A 56 2.04 5.85 5.77
CA ILE A 56 1.35 5.38 4.56
C ILE A 56 1.96 5.97 3.29
N GLY A 57 2.26 7.27 3.26
CA GLY A 57 2.89 7.91 2.11
C GLY A 57 4.27 7.30 1.81
N GLU A 58 5.06 7.05 2.85
CA GLU A 58 6.35 6.35 2.72
C GLU A 58 6.19 4.91 2.24
N GLY A 59 5.17 4.21 2.71
CA GLY A 59 4.85 2.84 2.28
C GLY A 59 4.41 2.78 0.82
N LEU A 60 3.56 3.72 0.36
CA LEU A 60 3.18 3.87 -1.05
C LEU A 60 4.41 4.12 -1.94
N ARG A 61 5.31 5.01 -1.50
CA ARG A 61 6.57 5.27 -2.22
C ARG A 61 7.43 4.02 -2.28
N SER A 62 7.52 3.28 -1.18
CA SER A 62 8.30 2.04 -1.09
C SER A 62 7.74 0.93 -1.97
N LEU A 63 6.41 0.77 -2.02
CA LEU A 63 5.74 -0.21 -2.88
C LEU A 63 6.06 0.05 -4.36
N THR A 64 5.98 1.31 -4.78
CA THR A 64 6.11 1.75 -6.18
C THR A 64 7.55 2.11 -6.60
N ASN A 65 8.54 1.87 -5.73
CA ASN A 65 9.94 2.13 -6.06
C ASN A 65 10.41 1.26 -7.24
N ASP A 66 11.25 1.85 -8.08
CA ASP A 66 11.98 1.12 -9.09
C ASP A 66 12.88 0.06 -8.43
N ARG A 67 12.77 -1.17 -8.93
CA ARG A 67 13.52 -2.34 -8.47
C ARG A 67 14.39 -2.95 -9.57
N SER A 68 14.42 -2.34 -10.75
CA SER A 68 15.22 -2.82 -11.89
C SER A 68 16.72 -2.89 -11.60
N TRP A 69 17.20 -2.14 -10.58
CA TRP A 69 18.57 -2.20 -10.09
C TRP A 69 18.95 -3.52 -9.40
N ILE A 70 17.98 -4.33 -8.95
CA ILE A 70 18.22 -5.63 -8.33
C ILE A 70 18.42 -6.68 -9.44
N PRO A 71 19.59 -7.33 -9.56
CA PRO A 71 19.89 -8.19 -10.71
C PRO A 71 19.04 -9.47 -10.78
N HIS A 72 18.53 -9.94 -9.63
CA HIS A 72 17.79 -11.20 -9.53
C HIS A 72 16.28 -10.94 -9.50
N PRO A 73 15.50 -11.37 -10.52
CA PRO A 73 14.06 -11.09 -10.59
C PRO A 73 13.27 -11.63 -9.41
N ARG A 74 13.65 -12.80 -8.86
CA ARG A 74 13.08 -13.35 -7.64
C ARG A 74 13.16 -12.39 -6.45
N GLU A 75 14.32 -11.75 -6.30
CA GLU A 75 14.58 -10.82 -5.21
C GLU A 75 13.89 -9.47 -5.44
N GLN A 76 13.69 -9.05 -6.70
CA GLN A 76 12.80 -7.92 -7.03
C GLN A 76 11.39 -8.18 -6.51
N ILE A 77 10.81 -9.34 -6.86
CA ILE A 77 9.44 -9.72 -6.49
C ILE A 77 9.32 -9.84 -4.97
N LYS A 78 10.23 -10.55 -4.30
CA LYS A 78 10.23 -10.66 -2.83
C LYS A 78 10.34 -9.28 -2.15
N GLY A 79 11.20 -8.40 -2.66
CA GLY A 79 11.33 -7.03 -2.14
C GLY A 79 10.06 -6.19 -2.36
N ALA A 80 9.27 -6.50 -3.38
CA ALA A 80 7.97 -5.88 -3.63
C ALA A 80 6.90 -6.39 -2.67
N MET A 81 6.79 -7.71 -2.51
CA MET A 81 5.89 -8.34 -1.55
C MET A 81 6.19 -7.93 -0.11
N GLY A 82 7.47 -7.80 0.26
CA GLY A 82 7.84 -7.28 1.58
C GLY A 82 7.35 -5.84 1.81
N ALA A 83 7.40 -5.00 0.77
CA ALA A 83 6.86 -3.64 0.83
C ALA A 83 5.32 -3.62 0.89
N SER A 84 4.63 -4.52 0.17
CA SER A 84 3.17 -4.62 0.22
C SER A 84 2.67 -5.06 1.59
N VAL A 85 3.27 -6.09 2.19
CA VAL A 85 2.94 -6.56 3.54
C VAL A 85 3.13 -5.45 4.57
N LYS A 86 4.27 -4.75 4.53
CA LYS A 86 4.52 -3.62 5.43
C LYS A 86 3.48 -2.50 5.25
N LEU A 87 3.04 -2.23 4.02
CA LEU A 87 2.02 -1.22 3.75
C LEU A 87 0.64 -1.65 4.28
N ARG A 88 0.26 -2.93 4.16
CA ARG A 88 -0.96 -3.49 4.78
C ARG A 88 -0.95 -3.34 6.30
N ASP A 89 0.17 -3.67 6.93
CA ASP A 89 0.34 -3.51 8.38
C ASP A 89 0.23 -2.05 8.82
N THR A 90 0.79 -1.14 8.02
CA THR A 90 0.70 0.31 8.26
C THR A 90 -0.74 0.80 8.11
N LEU A 91 -1.48 0.30 7.11
CA LEU A 91 -2.91 0.62 6.91
C LEU A 91 -3.76 0.13 8.08
N LEU A 92 -3.52 -1.09 8.57
CA LEU A 92 -4.18 -1.58 9.79
C LEU A 92 -3.84 -0.71 11.02
N GLY A 93 -2.59 -0.25 11.11
CA GLY A 93 -2.15 0.71 12.12
C GLY A 93 -2.88 2.06 12.03
N LEU A 94 -3.12 2.56 10.82
CA LEU A 94 -3.90 3.77 10.55
C LEU A 94 -5.36 3.60 10.98
N GLU A 95 -6.00 2.49 10.59
CA GLU A 95 -7.39 2.18 10.98
C GLU A 95 -7.55 2.18 12.50
N ARG A 96 -6.63 1.52 13.22
CA ARG A 96 -6.60 1.52 14.69
C ARG A 96 -6.36 2.91 15.28
N ALA A 97 -5.55 3.73 14.63
CA ALA A 97 -5.31 5.11 15.07
C ALA A 97 -6.50 6.04 14.82
N ALA A 98 -7.38 5.71 13.86
CA ALA A 98 -8.60 6.46 13.56
C ALA A 98 -9.77 6.12 14.51
N GLN A 99 -9.80 4.91 15.09
CA GLN A 99 -10.88 4.49 16.01
C GLN A 99 -11.21 5.46 17.16
N PRO A 100 -10.25 6.16 17.79
CA PRO A 100 -10.55 7.10 18.87
C PRO A 100 -11.11 8.46 18.41
N LEU A 101 -11.13 8.75 17.12
CA LEU A 101 -11.69 10.00 16.60
C LEU A 101 -13.21 9.96 16.78
N ASP A 102 -13.77 11.02 17.35
CA ASP A 102 -15.17 11.02 17.82
C ASP A 102 -15.92 12.32 17.53
N GLY A 103 -15.35 13.22 16.72
CA GLY A 103 -16.11 14.37 16.26
C GLY A 103 -15.29 15.47 15.63
N GLY A 104 -15.89 16.66 15.59
CA GLY A 104 -15.42 17.80 14.81
C GLY A 104 -16.13 17.89 13.45
N ASP A 105 -16.22 19.10 12.92
CA ASP A 105 -17.10 19.42 11.79
C ASP A 105 -16.70 18.69 10.50
N ASP A 106 -15.40 18.38 10.36
CA ASP A 106 -14.85 17.67 9.21
C ASP A 106 -14.77 16.15 9.41
N PHE A 107 -15.14 15.63 10.58
CA PHE A 107 -15.02 14.20 10.89
C PHE A 107 -15.80 13.28 9.94
N PRO A 108 -17.07 13.56 9.56
CA PRO A 108 -17.79 12.71 8.61
C PRO A 108 -17.11 12.66 7.23
N ARG A 109 -16.54 13.78 6.79
CA ARG A 109 -15.78 13.84 5.54
C ARG A 109 -14.49 13.02 5.67
N PHE A 110 -13.73 13.20 6.75
CA PHE A 110 -12.52 12.43 7.00
C PHE A 110 -12.78 10.92 7.00
N GLU A 111 -13.85 10.47 7.66
CA GLU A 111 -14.22 9.05 7.70
C GLU A 111 -14.52 8.50 6.30
N HIS A 112 -15.28 9.25 5.50
CA HIS A 112 -15.60 8.86 4.13
C HIS A 112 -14.34 8.74 3.26
N GLU A 113 -13.49 9.77 3.27
CA GLU A 113 -12.23 9.78 2.51
C GLU A 113 -11.29 8.64 2.95
N LEU A 114 -11.27 8.31 4.25
CA LEU A 114 -10.42 7.24 4.78
C LEU A 114 -10.88 5.86 4.30
N LEU A 115 -12.19 5.60 4.30
CA LEU A 115 -12.76 4.35 3.81
C LEU A 115 -12.54 4.17 2.31
N ASP A 116 -12.71 5.24 1.54
CA ASP A 116 -12.51 5.24 0.10
C ASP A 116 -11.03 5.01 -0.26
N PHE A 117 -10.12 5.72 0.41
CA PHE A 117 -8.68 5.52 0.30
C PHE A 117 -8.27 4.09 0.63
N ARG A 118 -8.74 3.56 1.77
CA ARG A 118 -8.48 2.19 2.23
C ARG A 118 -8.87 1.17 1.16
N ARG A 119 -10.09 1.28 0.62
CA ARG A 119 -10.60 0.36 -0.40
C ARG A 119 -9.71 0.37 -1.65
N ARG A 120 -9.37 1.55 -2.17
CA ARG A 120 -8.53 1.69 -3.36
C ARG A 120 -7.11 1.15 -3.12
N LEU A 121 -6.56 1.41 -1.94
CA LEU A 121 -5.22 0.94 -1.58
C LEU A 121 -5.17 -0.59 -1.50
N LEU A 122 -6.16 -1.21 -0.86
CA LEU A 122 -6.23 -2.67 -0.78
C LEU A 122 -6.40 -3.31 -2.16
N GLN A 123 -7.24 -2.74 -3.03
CA GLN A 123 -7.39 -3.22 -4.41
C GLN A 123 -6.07 -3.18 -5.19
N LEU A 124 -5.29 -2.10 -5.06
CA LEU A 124 -3.96 -2.01 -5.67
C LEU A 124 -3.03 -3.10 -5.14
N ILE A 125 -2.95 -3.24 -3.81
CA ILE A 125 -2.08 -4.21 -3.15
C ILE A 125 -2.43 -5.63 -3.58
N GLU A 126 -3.71 -6.02 -3.48
CA GLU A 126 -4.19 -7.37 -3.79
C GLU A 126 -3.92 -7.72 -5.25
N ARG A 127 -4.18 -6.79 -6.19
CA ARG A 127 -3.89 -7.00 -7.61
C ARG A 127 -2.42 -7.37 -7.85
N HIS A 128 -1.49 -6.59 -7.29
CA HIS A 128 -0.06 -6.85 -7.51
C HIS A 128 0.44 -8.06 -6.71
N GLU A 129 -0.09 -8.29 -5.49
CA GLU A 129 0.21 -9.50 -4.72
C GLU A 129 -0.16 -10.77 -5.49
N THR A 130 -1.33 -10.80 -6.15
CA THR A 130 -1.74 -11.94 -6.99
C THR A 130 -0.79 -12.14 -8.18
N LEU A 131 -0.37 -11.07 -8.86
CA LEU A 131 0.56 -11.17 -9.99
C LEU A 131 1.93 -11.70 -9.55
N TRP A 132 2.45 -11.18 -8.43
CA TRP A 132 3.73 -11.61 -7.88
C TRP A 132 3.70 -13.04 -7.35
N ALA A 133 2.62 -13.45 -6.69
CA ALA A 133 2.44 -14.83 -6.26
C ALA A 133 2.44 -15.78 -7.45
N ALA A 134 1.66 -15.51 -8.49
CA ALA A 134 1.63 -16.33 -9.71
C ALA A 134 3.02 -16.47 -10.35
N LEU A 135 3.78 -15.37 -10.46
CA LEU A 135 5.15 -15.42 -10.98
C LEU A 135 6.11 -16.25 -10.12
N LEU A 136 5.92 -16.25 -8.80
CA LEU A 136 6.72 -17.08 -7.88
C LEU A 136 6.31 -18.55 -7.96
N ASP A 137 5.02 -18.86 -8.08
CA ASP A 137 4.47 -20.21 -8.11
C ASP A 137 4.84 -20.95 -9.40
N GLU A 138 4.86 -20.24 -10.54
CA GLU A 138 5.35 -20.78 -11.83
C GLU A 138 6.78 -21.32 -11.75
N GLN A 139 7.62 -20.80 -10.84
CA GLN A 139 8.96 -21.35 -10.63
C GLN A 139 8.93 -22.73 -9.96
N TYR A 140 7.92 -23.03 -9.16
CA TYR A 140 7.84 -24.25 -8.38
C TYR A 140 7.17 -25.39 -9.16
N GLU A 141 6.19 -25.09 -10.01
CA GLU A 141 5.50 -26.09 -10.84
C GLU A 141 6.43 -26.71 -11.89
N GLU A 142 7.26 -25.89 -12.57
CA GLU A 142 8.17 -26.38 -13.60
C GLU A 142 9.38 -27.14 -13.02
N ASP A 143 9.88 -26.75 -11.84
CA ASP A 143 10.93 -27.50 -11.14
C ASP A 143 10.45 -28.91 -10.72
N THR A 144 9.13 -29.16 -10.67
CA THR A 144 8.55 -30.47 -10.32
C THR A 144 8.31 -31.36 -11.55
N GLU A 145 8.15 -30.78 -12.75
CA GLU A 145 7.96 -31.50 -14.01
C GLU A 145 9.30 -31.92 -14.68
N GLU A 146 10.43 -31.29 -14.34
CA GLU A 146 11.76 -31.67 -14.84
C GLU A 146 12.39 -32.89 -14.10
N ASP A 147 11.82 -33.29 -12.96
CA ASP A 147 12.29 -34.40 -12.12
C ASP A 147 11.51 -35.74 -12.33
N ASP A 148 10.52 -35.76 -13.24
CA ASP A 148 9.74 -36.95 -13.68
C ASP A 148 10.11 -37.41 -15.11
#